data_AF-A0A833HHT6-F1
#
_entry.id   AF-A0A833HHT6-F1
#
_cell.length_a   1.000
_cell.length_b   1.000
_cell.length_c   1.000
_cell.angle_alpha   90.00
_cell.angle_beta   90.00
_cell.angle_gamma   90.00
#
_symmetry.space_group_name_H-M   'P 1'
#
loop_
_entity.id
_entity.type
_entity.pdbx_description
1 polymer ?
#
loop_
_entity_poly.entity_id
_entity_poly.type
_entity_poly.pdbx_seq_one_letter_code
_entity_poly.pdbx_strand_id
1 'polypeptide(L)'
;MNFRSSLRPLLLPLVTLAVALAPAAAPAADEEFLAGLEAWKQWRHERLQQPDGWLSLVGLAWLTDGENPVGSDAAATVRLPAEKAPAHVGSVRLAGGRATFVAASGVRVTVDGEPVTTVTLRDDSAAEGPTILVHGPISFYLIERGGSFAMRIKDAESATLREFRGLEYFPADPAWRIEGSFEPAPPGSTLEVPNSVGRLERIAQPGWVNFELAGTRHRLIALDDTGDGRLFLVFGDRTNARETYGGGRFLYTDPPVNGRVVIDFNRAYSPPCVFTPFATCPLPTPENKLKVRVEAGEKTYAGAAAH
;
A
#
# COMPACT_ATOMS: atom_id res chain seq x y z
N MET A 1 15.82 90.15 -52.39
CA MET A 1 16.91 89.18 -52.15
C MET A 1 16.30 87.89 -51.65
N ASN A 2 16.53 86.80 -52.39
CA ASN A 2 16.09 85.44 -52.06
C ASN A 2 16.72 84.94 -50.76
N PHE A 3 15.97 84.23 -49.91
CA PHE A 3 16.42 82.97 -49.31
C PHE A 3 15.21 82.13 -48.84
N ARG A 4 15.13 80.90 -49.37
CA ARG A 4 14.22 79.84 -48.93
C ARG A 4 14.77 79.22 -47.63
N SER A 5 13.92 78.87 -46.67
CA SER A 5 14.25 77.86 -45.66
C SER A 5 13.06 76.95 -45.38
N SER A 6 13.19 75.68 -45.72
CA SER A 6 12.28 74.60 -45.34
C SER A 6 12.52 74.19 -43.90
N LEU A 7 11.45 73.95 -43.12
CA LEU A 7 11.50 73.10 -41.94
C LEU A 7 10.35 72.08 -42.00
N ARG A 8 10.74 70.81 -42.04
CA ARG A 8 9.88 69.61 -41.97
C ARG A 8 9.32 69.46 -40.54
N PRO A 9 8.07 68.98 -40.36
CA PRO A 9 7.59 68.61 -39.03
C PRO A 9 8.27 67.32 -38.55
N LEU A 10 8.76 67.36 -37.31
CA LEU A 10 9.41 66.26 -36.60
C LEU A 10 8.33 65.26 -36.14
N LEU A 11 8.36 64.03 -36.67
CA LEU A 11 7.58 62.90 -36.15
C LEU A 11 8.18 62.47 -34.81
N LEU A 12 7.43 62.62 -33.72
CA LEU A 12 7.77 61.98 -32.44
C LEU A 12 7.54 60.46 -32.56
N PRO A 13 8.50 59.60 -32.17
CA PRO A 13 8.24 58.17 -32.08
C PRO A 13 7.43 57.89 -30.81
N LEU A 14 6.29 57.20 -30.95
CA LEU A 14 5.61 56.54 -29.84
C LEU A 14 6.52 55.40 -29.36
N VAL A 15 7.09 55.56 -28.15
CA VAL A 15 7.76 54.46 -27.46
C VAL A 15 6.69 53.64 -26.75
N THR A 16 6.28 52.53 -27.37
CA THR A 16 5.50 51.49 -26.70
C THR A 16 6.42 50.69 -25.78
N LEU A 17 6.34 50.97 -24.48
CA LEU A 17 6.99 50.18 -23.46
C LEU A 17 6.23 48.84 -23.32
N ALA A 18 6.68 47.81 -24.02
CA ALA A 18 6.21 46.44 -23.82
C ALA A 18 6.78 45.92 -22.49
N VAL A 19 6.00 45.98 -21.43
CA VAL A 19 6.30 45.25 -20.19
C VAL A 19 6.02 43.78 -20.46
N ALA A 20 7.08 42.99 -20.60
CA ALA A 20 6.99 41.54 -20.63
C ALA A 20 6.44 41.04 -19.29
N LEU A 21 5.24 40.45 -19.30
CA LEU A 21 4.75 39.66 -18.17
C LEU A 21 5.65 38.44 -17.99
N ALA A 22 6.26 38.31 -16.83
CA ALA A 22 7.03 37.13 -16.45
C ALA A 22 6.08 35.95 -16.10
N PRO A 23 6.33 34.72 -16.59
CA PRO A 23 5.82 33.52 -15.96
C PRO A 23 6.96 32.83 -15.21
N ALA A 24 7.08 33.07 -13.91
CA ALA A 24 8.04 32.35 -13.07
C ALA A 24 7.36 31.88 -11.78
N ALA A 25 6.48 30.87 -11.93
CA ALA A 25 5.87 30.14 -10.81
C ALA A 25 6.20 28.62 -10.84
N ALA A 26 7.03 28.16 -11.78
CA ALA A 26 7.36 26.75 -11.97
C ALA A 26 8.38 26.14 -10.95
N PRO A 27 9.51 26.79 -10.59
CA PRO A 27 10.55 26.11 -9.81
C PRO A 27 10.13 25.73 -8.37
N ALA A 28 9.29 26.54 -7.72
CA ALA A 28 8.81 26.24 -6.37
C ALA A 28 7.83 25.06 -6.32
N ALA A 29 6.99 24.89 -7.35
CA ALA A 29 6.04 23.78 -7.42
C ALA A 29 6.74 22.43 -7.68
N ASP A 30 7.82 22.43 -8.46
CA ASP A 30 8.65 21.26 -8.69
C ASP A 30 9.43 20.87 -7.42
N GLU A 31 9.97 21.85 -6.68
CA GLU A 31 10.63 21.61 -5.38
C GLU A 31 9.68 21.03 -4.34
N GLU A 32 8.45 21.55 -4.22
CA GLU A 32 7.44 21.02 -3.30
C GLU A 32 7.04 19.58 -3.66
N PHE A 33 6.84 19.30 -4.94
CA PHE A 33 6.57 17.94 -5.43
C PHE A 33 7.69 16.97 -5.06
N LEU A 34 8.94 17.34 -5.35
CA LEU A 34 10.10 16.49 -5.07
C LEU A 34 10.29 16.26 -3.58
N ALA A 35 10.17 17.32 -2.76
CA ALA A 35 10.26 17.21 -1.31
C ALA A 35 9.16 16.31 -0.73
N GLY A 36 7.92 16.47 -1.21
CA GLY A 36 6.79 15.63 -0.79
C GLY A 36 6.95 14.17 -1.21
N LEU A 37 7.47 13.90 -2.41
CA LEU A 37 7.75 12.54 -2.86
C LEU A 37 8.88 11.90 -2.05
N GLU A 38 9.94 12.64 -1.74
CA GLU A 38 11.05 12.12 -0.93
C GLU A 38 10.61 11.83 0.51
N ALA A 39 9.81 12.71 1.11
CA ALA A 39 9.20 12.46 2.42
C ALA A 39 8.34 11.18 2.41
N TRP A 40 7.56 10.96 1.35
CA TRP A 40 6.78 9.74 1.18
C TRP A 40 7.67 8.49 1.05
N LYS A 41 8.77 8.55 0.28
CA LYS A 41 9.73 7.45 0.15
C LYS A 41 10.40 7.11 1.49
N GLN A 42 10.79 8.13 2.24
CA GLN A 42 11.38 7.96 3.57
C GLN A 42 10.38 7.30 4.54
N TRP A 43 9.14 7.82 4.59
CA TRP A 43 8.06 7.20 5.38
C TRP A 43 7.83 5.74 5.00
N ARG A 44 7.82 5.44 3.69
CA ARG A 44 7.64 4.10 3.15
C ARG A 44 8.78 3.16 3.60
N HIS A 45 10.02 3.64 3.54
CA HIS A 45 11.20 2.91 4.01
C HIS A 45 11.12 2.61 5.52
N GLU A 46 10.88 3.63 6.33
CA GLU A 46 10.77 3.50 7.79
C GLU A 46 9.63 2.58 8.21
N ARG A 47 8.47 2.67 7.54
CA ARG A 47 7.32 1.82 7.83
C ARG A 47 7.59 0.35 7.54
N LEU A 48 8.34 0.05 6.47
CA LEU A 48 8.73 -1.32 6.14
C LEU A 48 9.65 -1.93 7.19
N GLN A 49 10.55 -1.12 7.75
CA GLN A 49 11.55 -1.55 8.74
C GLN A 49 11.03 -1.63 10.18
N GLN A 50 9.76 -1.26 10.43
CA GLN A 50 9.21 -1.44 11.77
C GLN A 50 9.15 -2.92 12.17
N PRO A 51 9.29 -3.25 13.47
CA PRO A 51 9.16 -4.63 13.97
C PRO A 51 7.83 -5.30 13.60
N ASP A 52 6.76 -4.51 13.48
CA ASP A 52 5.43 -4.93 13.04
C ASP A 52 5.20 -4.72 11.53
N GLY A 53 6.23 -4.36 10.76
CA GLY A 53 6.17 -4.08 9.33
C GLY A 53 5.92 -5.32 8.47
N TRP A 54 5.84 -5.14 7.15
CA TRP A 54 5.62 -6.27 6.23
C TRP A 54 6.85 -7.17 6.05
N LEU A 55 8.06 -6.64 6.31
CA LEU A 55 9.29 -7.41 6.26
C LEU A 55 9.43 -8.40 7.43
N SER A 56 8.70 -8.20 8.52
CA SER A 56 8.69 -9.14 9.66
C SER A 56 7.73 -10.29 9.48
N LEU A 57 6.88 -10.31 8.45
CA LEU A 57 5.87 -11.35 8.24
C LEU A 57 6.50 -12.66 7.74
N VAL A 58 6.55 -13.66 8.63
CA VAL A 58 7.23 -14.95 8.44
C VAL A 58 6.30 -16.17 8.41
N GLY A 59 4.99 -15.99 8.61
CA GLY A 59 4.06 -17.11 8.52
C GLY A 59 2.59 -16.72 8.40
N LEU A 60 1.82 -17.66 7.85
CA LEU A 60 0.37 -17.65 7.82
C LEU A 60 -0.14 -19.09 8.03
N ALA A 61 -0.96 -19.30 9.05
CA ALA A 61 -1.50 -20.62 9.41
C ALA A 61 -3.03 -20.58 9.45
N TRP A 62 -3.68 -21.29 8.53
CA TRP A 62 -5.15 -21.42 8.53
C TRP A 62 -5.61 -22.28 9.71
N LEU A 63 -6.66 -21.83 10.39
CA LEU A 63 -7.24 -22.53 11.52
C LEU A 63 -8.39 -23.44 11.08
N THR A 64 -8.56 -24.55 11.79
CA THR A 64 -9.75 -25.41 11.71
C THR A 64 -10.58 -25.26 12.98
N ASP A 65 -11.86 -25.63 12.93
CA ASP A 65 -12.70 -25.72 14.13
C ASP A 65 -12.07 -26.71 15.14
N GLY A 66 -12.12 -26.38 16.42
CA GLY A 66 -11.44 -27.11 17.49
C GLY A 66 -10.08 -26.50 17.88
N GLU A 67 -9.20 -27.37 18.38
CA GLU A 67 -7.87 -27.00 18.90
C GLU A 67 -6.83 -26.86 17.77
N ASN A 68 -6.10 -25.75 17.78
CA ASN A 68 -5.01 -25.48 16.85
C ASN A 68 -3.73 -25.23 17.67
N PRO A 69 -2.82 -26.21 17.80
CA PRO A 69 -1.61 -26.05 18.60
C PRO A 69 -0.68 -24.96 18.03
N VAL A 70 -0.06 -24.21 18.94
CA VAL A 70 0.88 -23.12 18.65
C VAL A 70 2.24 -23.46 19.26
N GLY A 71 3.31 -23.34 18.48
CA GLY A 71 4.68 -23.55 18.95
C GLY A 71 5.63 -23.93 17.82
N SER A 72 6.85 -24.31 18.15
CA SER A 72 7.85 -24.73 17.15
C SER A 72 7.78 -26.21 16.74
N ASP A 73 6.95 -27.00 17.43
CA ASP A 73 6.78 -28.42 17.11
C ASP A 73 6.30 -28.63 15.66
N ALA A 74 6.76 -29.73 15.04
CA ALA A 74 6.42 -30.02 13.66
C ALA A 74 4.94 -30.41 13.44
N ALA A 75 4.23 -30.79 14.49
CA ALA A 75 2.79 -31.04 14.47
C ALA A 75 1.96 -29.79 14.81
N ALA A 76 2.58 -28.66 15.15
CA ALA A 76 1.84 -27.44 15.45
C ALA A 76 1.15 -26.88 14.19
N THR A 77 -0.16 -26.60 14.30
CA THR A 77 -0.92 -25.92 13.24
C THR A 77 -0.35 -24.51 13.00
N VAL A 78 -0.12 -23.78 14.08
CA VAL A 78 0.49 -22.44 14.05
C VAL A 78 1.96 -22.59 14.41
N ARG A 79 2.77 -22.85 13.39
CA ARG A 79 4.21 -23.07 13.56
C ARG A 79 4.96 -21.76 13.75
N LEU A 80 5.70 -21.64 14.86
CA LEU A 80 6.60 -20.53 15.16
C LEU A 80 8.05 -20.91 14.83
N PRO A 81 8.95 -19.93 14.60
CA PRO A 81 10.37 -20.21 14.37
C PRO A 81 11.01 -21.00 15.52
N ALA A 82 11.67 -22.11 15.20
CA ALA A 82 12.10 -23.09 16.20
C ALA A 82 13.23 -22.62 17.11
N GLU A 83 14.03 -21.68 16.63
CA GLU A 83 15.11 -21.03 17.36
C GLU A 83 14.59 -19.92 18.31
N LYS A 84 13.31 -19.55 18.22
CA LYS A 84 12.72 -18.41 18.97
C LYS A 84 11.51 -18.76 19.82
N ALA A 85 11.03 -20.00 19.76
CA ALA A 85 9.85 -20.44 20.49
C ALA A 85 9.99 -21.89 20.97
N PRO A 86 9.45 -22.25 22.16
CA PRO A 86 9.38 -23.62 22.62
C PRO A 86 8.45 -24.46 21.73
N ALA A 87 8.61 -25.79 21.80
CA ALA A 87 7.80 -26.74 21.02
C ALA A 87 6.29 -26.53 21.23
N HIS A 88 5.90 -26.17 22.45
CA HIS A 88 4.52 -25.86 22.81
C HIS A 88 4.45 -24.49 23.49
N VAL A 89 3.86 -23.52 22.79
CA VAL A 89 3.58 -22.17 23.32
C VAL A 89 2.17 -22.08 23.88
N GLY A 90 1.22 -22.80 23.28
CA GLY A 90 -0.18 -22.81 23.67
C GLY A 90 -1.06 -23.42 22.59
N SER A 91 -2.35 -23.08 22.61
CA SER A 91 -3.28 -23.44 21.54
C SER A 91 -4.27 -22.31 21.25
N VAL A 92 -4.74 -22.24 20.01
CA VAL A 92 -5.90 -21.42 19.63
C VAL A 92 -7.09 -22.37 19.44
N ARG A 93 -8.11 -22.22 20.27
CA ARG A 93 -9.38 -22.92 20.10
C ARG A 93 -10.32 -22.06 19.27
N LEU A 94 -10.69 -22.53 18.08
CA LEU A 94 -11.69 -21.91 17.23
C LEU A 94 -13.01 -22.66 17.41
N ALA A 95 -14.08 -21.98 17.81
CA ALA A 95 -15.40 -22.58 17.93
C ALA A 95 -16.48 -21.54 17.61
N GLY A 96 -17.35 -21.84 16.64
CA GLY A 96 -18.45 -20.94 16.27
C GLY A 96 -17.98 -19.54 15.85
N GLY A 97 -16.85 -19.45 15.14
CA GLY A 97 -16.25 -18.18 14.72
C GLY A 97 -15.55 -17.39 15.83
N ARG A 98 -15.46 -17.92 17.05
CA ARG A 98 -14.71 -17.32 18.16
C ARG A 98 -13.40 -18.05 18.37
N ALA A 99 -12.28 -17.32 18.29
CA ALA A 99 -10.96 -17.84 18.63
C ALA A 99 -10.56 -17.45 20.05
N THR A 100 -10.06 -18.41 20.84
CA THR A 100 -9.51 -18.18 22.18
C THR A 100 -8.12 -18.79 22.24
N PHE A 101 -7.12 -17.99 22.62
CA PHE A 101 -5.78 -18.49 22.90
C PHE A 101 -5.66 -18.93 24.35
N VAL A 102 -5.00 -20.06 24.58
CA VAL A 102 -4.63 -20.57 25.90
C VAL A 102 -3.12 -20.83 25.91
N ALA A 103 -2.39 -20.14 26.79
CA ALA A 103 -0.95 -20.31 26.95
C ALA A 103 -0.61 -21.63 27.63
N ALA A 104 0.48 -22.27 27.21
CA ALA A 104 1.01 -23.45 27.89
C ALA A 104 1.59 -23.07 29.27
N SER A 105 1.55 -24.03 30.21
CA SER A 105 2.10 -23.81 31.56
C SER A 105 3.58 -23.43 31.51
N GLY A 106 3.96 -22.37 32.22
CA GLY A 106 5.34 -21.88 32.26
C GLY A 106 5.78 -21.08 31.02
N VAL A 107 4.93 -20.92 30.00
CA VAL A 107 5.23 -20.10 28.82
C VAL A 107 4.68 -18.70 29.00
N ARG A 108 5.54 -17.69 28.81
CA ARG A 108 5.11 -16.28 28.81
C ARG A 108 4.65 -15.88 27.41
N VAL A 109 3.37 -15.54 27.30
CA VAL A 109 2.77 -14.84 26.16
C VAL A 109 2.10 -13.59 26.69
N THR A 110 2.22 -12.47 25.98
CA THR A 110 1.64 -11.20 26.42
C THR A 110 0.68 -10.61 25.42
N VAL A 111 -0.26 -9.80 25.91
CA VAL A 111 -1.05 -8.83 25.16
C VAL A 111 -0.82 -7.47 25.81
N ASP A 112 -0.46 -6.45 25.01
CA ASP A 112 -0.13 -5.11 25.51
C ASP A 112 0.93 -5.10 26.62
N GLY A 113 1.90 -6.03 26.55
CA GLY A 113 2.98 -6.20 27.52
C GLY A 113 2.63 -7.04 28.75
N GLU A 114 1.33 -7.27 28.99
CA GLU A 114 0.82 -8.00 30.15
C GLU A 114 0.71 -9.51 29.87
N PRO A 115 1.21 -10.38 30.76
CA PRO A 115 1.08 -11.83 30.59
C PRO A 115 -0.37 -12.30 30.56
N VAL A 116 -0.69 -13.20 29.64
CA VAL A 116 -2.02 -13.82 29.52
C VAL A 116 -1.94 -15.34 29.63
N THR A 117 -2.87 -15.93 30.36
CA THR A 117 -3.08 -17.40 30.38
C THR A 117 -4.16 -17.80 29.39
N THR A 118 -5.25 -17.04 29.31
CA THR A 118 -6.35 -17.23 28.37
C THR A 118 -6.83 -15.88 27.86
N VAL A 119 -7.05 -15.74 26.55
CA VAL A 119 -7.56 -14.50 25.95
C VAL A 119 -8.39 -14.78 24.69
N THR A 120 -9.50 -14.06 24.55
CA THR A 120 -10.30 -14.08 23.31
C THR A 120 -9.62 -13.19 22.26
N LEU A 121 -9.43 -13.71 21.05
CA LEU A 121 -8.76 -13.00 19.97
C LEU A 121 -9.75 -12.21 19.13
N ARG A 122 -9.44 -10.95 18.88
CA ARG A 122 -10.03 -10.15 17.80
C ARG A 122 -9.24 -10.40 16.52
N ASP A 123 -9.93 -10.54 15.40
CA ASP A 123 -9.31 -10.53 14.08
C ASP A 123 -9.03 -9.09 13.58
N ASP A 124 -8.47 -8.98 12.38
CA ASP A 124 -8.01 -7.72 11.80
C ASP A 124 -9.14 -6.83 11.24
N SER A 125 -10.40 -7.26 11.30
CA SER A 125 -11.57 -6.44 10.95
C SER A 125 -12.18 -5.69 12.15
N ALA A 126 -11.74 -6.01 13.39
CA ALA A 126 -12.22 -5.32 14.58
C ALA A 126 -11.81 -3.85 14.59
N ALA A 127 -12.68 -2.97 15.11
CA ALA A 127 -12.44 -1.52 15.14
C ALA A 127 -11.18 -1.13 15.92
N GLU A 128 -10.89 -1.84 17.01
CA GLU A 128 -9.68 -1.67 17.83
C GLU A 128 -8.45 -2.40 17.25
N GLY A 129 -8.61 -3.06 16.11
CA GLY A 129 -7.63 -3.95 15.54
C GLY A 129 -7.53 -5.31 16.24
N PRO A 130 -6.68 -6.20 15.70
CA PRO A 130 -6.57 -7.57 16.19
C PRO A 130 -5.90 -7.64 17.57
N THR A 131 -6.21 -8.70 18.32
CA THR A 131 -5.46 -9.00 19.55
C THR A 131 -4.06 -9.49 19.17
N ILE A 132 -3.02 -8.75 19.54
CA ILE A 132 -1.63 -9.12 19.25
C ILE A 132 -1.05 -9.94 20.41
N LEU A 133 -0.78 -11.22 20.16
CA LEU A 133 -0.04 -12.08 21.08
C LEU A 133 1.45 -11.93 20.81
N VAL A 134 2.26 -11.86 21.87
CA VAL A 134 3.72 -11.71 21.76
C VAL A 134 4.45 -12.75 22.61
N HIS A 135 5.44 -13.40 22.02
CA HIS A 135 6.40 -14.29 22.67
C HIS A 135 7.82 -13.96 22.18
N GLY A 136 8.62 -13.32 23.04
CA GLY A 136 9.95 -12.83 22.64
C GLY A 136 9.85 -11.88 21.44
N PRO A 137 10.62 -12.09 20.35
CA PRO A 137 10.54 -11.28 19.14
C PRO A 137 9.37 -11.64 18.22
N ILE A 138 8.63 -12.71 18.53
CA ILE A 138 7.53 -13.21 17.70
C ILE A 138 6.22 -12.56 18.14
N SER A 139 5.49 -12.00 17.18
CA SER A 139 4.09 -11.63 17.38
C SER A 139 3.19 -12.43 16.45
N PHE A 140 2.00 -12.76 16.94
CA PHE A 140 1.03 -13.52 16.15
C PHE A 140 -0.39 -13.11 16.50
N TYR A 141 -1.25 -13.07 15.49
CA TYR A 141 -2.59 -12.52 15.64
C TYR A 141 -3.55 -13.12 14.62
N LEU A 142 -4.83 -13.07 14.97
CA LEU A 142 -5.90 -13.61 14.15
C LEU A 142 -6.20 -12.68 12.98
N ILE A 143 -6.48 -13.25 11.81
CA ILE A 143 -7.02 -12.56 10.65
C ILE A 143 -8.22 -13.32 10.09
N GLU A 144 -9.13 -12.62 9.42
CA GLU A 144 -10.32 -13.18 8.78
C GLU A 144 -10.25 -12.94 7.27
N ARG A 145 -10.39 -13.97 6.44
CA ARG A 145 -10.53 -13.82 4.99
C ARG A 145 -11.63 -14.73 4.46
N GLY A 146 -12.77 -14.13 4.06
CA GLY A 146 -13.83 -14.82 3.33
C GLY A 146 -14.55 -15.89 4.15
N GLY A 147 -14.84 -15.61 5.41
CA GLY A 147 -15.41 -16.50 6.41
C GLY A 147 -14.41 -17.50 7.05
N SER A 148 -13.11 -17.34 6.80
CA SER A 148 -12.07 -18.28 7.28
C SER A 148 -11.04 -17.55 8.15
N PHE A 149 -10.61 -18.21 9.22
CA PHE A 149 -9.65 -17.64 10.16
C PHE A 149 -8.24 -18.18 9.93
N ALA A 150 -7.24 -17.31 10.08
CA ALA A 150 -5.84 -17.69 10.09
C ALA A 150 -5.07 -16.93 11.17
N MET A 151 -3.95 -17.50 11.62
CA MET A 151 -2.95 -16.81 12.43
C MET A 151 -1.87 -16.27 11.51
N ARG A 152 -1.64 -14.96 11.56
CA ARG A 152 -0.49 -14.32 10.94
C ARG A 152 0.65 -14.28 11.94
N ILE A 153 1.86 -14.65 11.51
CA ILE A 153 3.05 -14.70 12.36
C ILE A 153 4.08 -13.70 11.87
N LYS A 154 4.55 -12.84 12.77
CA LYS A 154 5.63 -11.88 12.54
C LYS A 154 6.80 -12.15 13.47
N ASP A 155 7.99 -11.85 12.99
CA ASP A 155 9.25 -11.96 13.71
C ASP A 155 10.02 -10.64 13.55
N ALA A 156 10.12 -9.91 14.66
CA ALA A 156 10.82 -8.62 14.73
C ALA A 156 12.32 -8.72 14.41
N GLU A 157 12.86 -9.93 14.31
CA GLU A 157 14.27 -10.21 13.99
C GLU A 157 14.39 -11.08 12.72
N SER A 158 13.37 -11.09 11.85
CA SER A 158 13.35 -11.90 10.63
C SER A 158 14.57 -11.60 9.73
N ALA A 159 15.01 -12.60 8.96
CA ALA A 159 16.08 -12.41 7.98
C ALA A 159 15.69 -11.34 6.95
N THR A 160 14.47 -11.40 6.41
CA THR A 160 13.93 -10.43 5.45
C THR A 160 14.02 -8.99 5.96
N LEU A 161 13.72 -8.76 7.23
CA LEU A 161 13.84 -7.44 7.85
C LEU A 161 15.30 -7.00 8.01
N ARG A 162 16.18 -7.87 8.52
CA ARG A 162 17.62 -7.57 8.71
C ARG A 162 18.39 -7.39 7.39
N GLU A 163 17.93 -8.05 6.34
CA GLU A 163 18.59 -8.08 5.02
C GLU A 163 18.02 -7.03 4.06
N PHE A 164 16.95 -6.32 4.43
CA PHE A 164 16.40 -5.24 3.62
C PHE A 164 17.45 -4.16 3.36
N ARG A 165 17.59 -3.78 2.07
CA ARG A 165 18.55 -2.77 1.60
C ARG A 165 17.87 -1.52 1.00
N GLY A 166 16.56 -1.42 1.13
CA GLY A 166 15.78 -0.36 0.53
C GLY A 166 15.09 -0.77 -0.78
N LEU A 167 14.50 0.22 -1.42
CA LEU A 167 13.67 0.08 -2.61
C LEU A 167 14.26 0.91 -3.74
N GLU A 168 14.06 0.45 -4.97
CA GLU A 168 14.36 1.22 -6.16
C GLU A 168 13.11 1.90 -6.70
N TYR A 169 13.29 3.07 -7.31
CA TYR A 169 12.21 3.85 -7.90
C TYR A 169 12.57 4.25 -9.33
N PHE A 170 11.56 4.45 -10.17
CA PHE A 170 11.74 5.22 -11.40
C PHE A 170 12.11 6.68 -11.08
N PRO A 171 12.74 7.41 -12.03
CA PRO A 171 12.92 8.84 -11.91
C PRO A 171 11.60 9.55 -11.61
N ALA A 172 11.64 10.52 -10.70
CA ALA A 172 10.46 11.32 -10.37
C ALA A 172 10.08 12.20 -11.57
N ASP A 173 8.79 12.20 -11.92
CA ASP A 173 8.29 13.02 -13.02
C ASP A 173 6.86 13.51 -12.69
N PRO A 174 6.65 14.84 -12.55
CA PRO A 174 5.34 15.44 -12.27
C PRO A 174 4.25 15.08 -13.29
N ALA A 175 4.61 14.69 -14.53
CA ALA A 175 3.64 14.29 -15.55
C ALA A 175 2.86 13.01 -15.16
N TRP A 176 3.38 12.23 -14.20
CA TRP A 176 2.71 11.05 -13.64
C TRP A 176 1.74 11.38 -12.49
N ARG A 177 1.60 12.66 -12.14
CA ARG A 177 0.56 13.18 -11.24
C ARG A 177 -0.61 13.69 -12.08
N ILE A 178 -1.63 12.84 -12.21
CA ILE A 178 -2.73 13.01 -13.16
C ILE A 178 -3.99 13.42 -12.41
N GLU A 179 -4.66 14.46 -12.89
CA GLU A 179 -6.01 14.79 -12.43
C GLU A 179 -7.04 13.87 -13.11
N GLY A 180 -7.91 13.28 -12.30
CA GLY A 180 -9.02 12.46 -12.74
C GLY A 180 -10.35 12.91 -12.15
N SER A 181 -11.43 12.33 -12.65
CA SER A 181 -12.76 12.45 -12.08
C SER A 181 -13.15 11.17 -11.33
N PHE A 182 -13.79 11.35 -10.18
CA PHE A 182 -14.34 10.27 -9.40
C PHE A 182 -15.83 10.10 -9.73
N GLU A 183 -16.20 8.88 -10.09
CA GLU A 183 -17.56 8.46 -10.36
C GLU A 183 -18.02 7.52 -9.23
N PRO A 184 -18.96 7.93 -8.37
CA PRO A 184 -19.39 7.11 -7.24
C PRO A 184 -20.19 5.89 -7.71
N ALA A 185 -19.97 4.76 -7.05
CA ALA A 185 -20.82 3.57 -7.17
C ALA A 185 -22.08 3.72 -6.29
N PRO A 186 -23.13 2.91 -6.53
CA PRO A 186 -24.27 2.84 -5.63
C PRO A 186 -23.82 2.57 -4.18
N PRO A 187 -24.46 3.19 -3.17
CA PRO A 187 -24.11 2.95 -1.77
C PRO A 187 -24.14 1.46 -1.41
N GLY A 188 -23.12 0.99 -0.69
CA GLY A 188 -22.99 -0.42 -0.31
C GLY A 188 -22.43 -1.33 -1.39
N SER A 189 -21.95 -0.78 -2.51
CA SER A 189 -21.27 -1.56 -3.55
C SER A 189 -20.01 -2.23 -3.01
N THR A 190 -19.81 -3.49 -3.36
CA THR A 190 -18.63 -4.29 -2.99
C THR A 190 -18.13 -5.06 -4.20
N LEU A 191 -16.84 -5.36 -4.22
CA LEU A 191 -16.19 -6.20 -5.22
C LEU A 191 -15.55 -7.42 -4.56
N GLU A 192 -15.73 -8.60 -5.17
CA GLU A 192 -14.98 -9.79 -4.80
C GLU A 192 -13.66 -9.80 -5.56
N VAL A 193 -12.56 -9.65 -4.81
CA VAL A 193 -11.20 -9.55 -5.35
C VAL A 193 -10.42 -10.80 -4.98
N PRO A 194 -9.82 -11.51 -5.95
CA PRO A 194 -8.90 -12.60 -5.63
C PRO A 194 -7.63 -12.03 -4.98
N ASN A 195 -7.13 -12.73 -3.97
CA ASN A 195 -5.87 -12.40 -3.33
C ASN A 195 -4.76 -13.40 -3.67
N SER A 196 -3.52 -13.05 -3.31
CA SER A 196 -2.31 -13.83 -3.55
C SER A 196 -2.32 -15.24 -2.95
N VAL A 197 -3.17 -15.53 -1.97
CA VAL A 197 -3.30 -16.85 -1.34
C VAL A 197 -4.47 -17.67 -1.90
N GLY A 198 -5.06 -17.23 -3.02
CA GLY A 198 -6.10 -17.96 -3.74
C GLY A 198 -7.50 -17.85 -3.12
N ARG A 199 -7.74 -16.87 -2.24
CA ARG A 199 -9.06 -16.61 -1.65
C ARG A 199 -9.70 -15.37 -2.26
N LEU A 200 -11.02 -15.34 -2.24
CA LEU A 200 -11.80 -14.15 -2.58
C LEU A 200 -12.04 -13.33 -1.32
N GLU A 201 -11.83 -12.02 -1.44
CA GLU A 201 -12.10 -11.06 -0.39
C GLU A 201 -13.13 -10.05 -0.89
N ARG A 202 -14.16 -9.78 -0.09
CA ARG A 202 -15.18 -8.79 -0.42
C ARG A 202 -14.75 -7.44 0.13
N ILE A 203 -14.40 -6.52 -0.76
CA ILE A 203 -13.89 -5.20 -0.42
C ILE A 203 -14.92 -4.15 -0.86
N ALA A 204 -15.07 -3.06 -0.10
CA ALA A 204 -15.93 -1.96 -0.49
C ALA A 204 -15.44 -1.34 -1.81
N GLN A 205 -16.38 -1.04 -2.70
CA GLN A 205 -16.11 -0.42 -3.99
C GLN A 205 -16.78 0.96 -4.02
N PRO A 206 -16.10 2.03 -3.56
CA PRO A 206 -16.68 3.37 -3.53
C PRO A 206 -17.01 3.93 -4.91
N GLY A 207 -16.33 3.47 -5.98
CA GLY A 207 -16.57 3.99 -7.32
C GLY A 207 -15.48 3.67 -8.32
N TRP A 208 -15.33 4.57 -9.29
CA TRP A 208 -14.32 4.50 -10.33
C TRP A 208 -13.57 5.82 -10.45
N VAL A 209 -12.29 5.71 -10.78
CA VAL A 209 -11.43 6.84 -11.12
C VAL A 209 -11.22 6.86 -12.63
N ASN A 210 -11.69 7.93 -13.27
CA ASN A 210 -11.57 8.15 -14.70
C ASN A 210 -10.47 9.20 -14.96
N PHE A 211 -9.55 8.92 -15.88
CA PHE A 211 -8.44 9.83 -16.18
C PHE A 211 -7.92 9.63 -17.60
N GLU A 212 -7.13 10.57 -18.09
CA GLU A 212 -6.45 10.47 -19.36
C GLU A 212 -4.96 10.19 -19.14
N LEU A 213 -4.43 9.18 -19.82
CA LEU A 213 -3.01 8.84 -19.78
C LEU A 213 -2.57 8.42 -21.18
N ALA A 214 -1.51 9.05 -21.67
CA ALA A 214 -0.99 8.88 -23.03
C ALA A 214 -2.07 9.07 -24.12
N GLY A 215 -2.89 10.13 -24.00
CA GLY A 215 -3.95 10.46 -24.96
C GLY A 215 -5.12 9.47 -25.01
N THR A 216 -5.19 8.54 -24.05
CA THR A 216 -6.23 7.52 -23.96
C THR A 216 -6.96 7.67 -22.63
N ARG A 217 -8.29 7.58 -22.65
CA ARG A 217 -9.10 7.55 -21.43
C ARG A 217 -9.00 6.17 -20.78
N HIS A 218 -8.72 6.15 -19.49
CA HIS A 218 -8.69 4.95 -18.66
C HIS A 218 -9.68 5.10 -17.51
N ARG A 219 -10.09 3.96 -16.96
CA ARG A 219 -10.96 3.86 -15.80
C ARG A 219 -10.43 2.77 -14.89
N LEU A 220 -10.18 3.11 -13.63
CA LEU A 220 -9.81 2.16 -12.60
C LEU A 220 -10.96 2.01 -11.61
N ILE A 221 -11.27 0.77 -11.23
CA ILE A 221 -12.10 0.47 -10.07
C ILE A 221 -11.33 0.91 -8.83
N ALA A 222 -11.98 1.72 -8.00
CA ALA A 222 -11.49 2.13 -6.70
C ALA A 222 -12.05 1.21 -5.61
N LEU A 223 -11.19 0.81 -4.68
CA LEU A 223 -11.53 0.06 -3.48
C LEU A 223 -11.41 0.95 -2.25
N ASP A 224 -12.00 0.52 -1.14
CA ASP A 224 -11.78 1.09 0.18
C ASP A 224 -11.49 -0.06 1.17
N ASP A 225 -10.25 -0.10 1.66
CA ASP A 225 -9.75 -1.07 2.63
C ASP A 225 -9.40 -0.44 4.00
N THR A 226 -9.66 0.86 4.18
CA THR A 226 -9.31 1.58 5.41
C THR A 226 -10.50 2.30 6.06
N GLY A 227 -11.54 2.61 5.30
CA GLY A 227 -12.70 3.38 5.77
C GLY A 227 -12.41 4.87 6.02
N ASP A 228 -11.23 5.37 5.66
CA ASP A 228 -10.83 6.77 5.88
C ASP A 228 -11.14 7.70 4.70
N GLY A 229 -11.76 7.15 3.64
CA GLY A 229 -12.16 7.87 2.44
C GLY A 229 -11.09 7.96 1.35
N ARG A 230 -9.85 7.54 1.61
CA ARG A 230 -8.85 7.37 0.56
C ARG A 230 -9.27 6.26 -0.40
N LEU A 231 -8.94 6.43 -1.67
CA LEU A 231 -9.21 5.40 -2.67
C LEU A 231 -8.00 4.48 -2.78
N PHE A 232 -8.23 3.19 -2.66
CA PHE A 232 -7.24 2.16 -2.88
C PHE A 232 -7.32 1.64 -4.32
N LEU A 233 -6.30 1.94 -5.11
CA LEU A 233 -6.17 1.47 -6.49
C LEU A 233 -5.18 0.32 -6.55
N VAL A 234 -5.71 -0.87 -6.85
CA VAL A 234 -4.92 -2.06 -7.19
C VAL A 234 -4.87 -2.15 -8.69
N PHE A 235 -3.71 -1.92 -9.30
CA PHE A 235 -3.59 -1.85 -10.75
C PHE A 235 -2.42 -2.67 -11.28
N GLY A 236 -2.55 -3.08 -12.55
CA GLY A 236 -1.46 -3.65 -13.32
C GLY A 236 -1.19 -2.80 -14.55
N ASP A 237 0.01 -2.93 -15.11
CA ASP A 237 0.44 -2.23 -16.31
C ASP A 237 1.56 -2.99 -17.04
N ARG A 238 2.01 -2.47 -18.19
CA ARG A 238 3.01 -3.14 -19.03
C ARG A 238 4.44 -3.16 -18.47
N THR A 239 4.70 -2.56 -17.31
CA THR A 239 5.98 -2.71 -16.59
C THR A 239 6.03 -3.93 -15.66
N ASN A 240 4.88 -4.52 -15.30
CA ASN A 240 4.82 -5.64 -14.38
C ASN A 240 5.58 -6.87 -14.91
N ALA A 241 6.19 -7.63 -13.98
CA ALA A 241 7.02 -8.82 -14.23
C ALA A 241 8.32 -8.56 -15.02
N ARG A 242 8.66 -7.30 -15.30
CA ARG A 242 9.91 -6.90 -15.97
C ARG A 242 10.68 -5.86 -15.17
N GLU A 243 10.01 -4.76 -14.86
CA GLU A 243 10.60 -3.63 -14.14
C GLU A 243 9.89 -3.34 -12.82
N THR A 244 8.64 -3.78 -12.69
CA THR A 244 7.84 -3.72 -11.46
C THR A 244 7.30 -5.10 -11.09
N TYR A 245 6.79 -5.22 -9.86
CA TYR A 245 6.27 -6.48 -9.33
C TYR A 245 5.21 -7.12 -10.25
N GLY A 246 5.31 -8.44 -10.46
CA GLY A 246 4.44 -9.18 -11.38
C GLY A 246 2.97 -9.23 -10.97
N GLY A 247 2.68 -9.18 -9.67
CA GLY A 247 1.32 -9.20 -9.12
C GLY A 247 0.57 -7.88 -9.22
N GLY A 248 1.18 -6.83 -9.80
CA GLY A 248 0.61 -5.49 -9.86
C GLY A 248 1.16 -4.57 -8.77
N ARG A 249 0.59 -3.37 -8.68
CA ARG A 249 1.01 -2.31 -7.75
C ARG A 249 -0.18 -1.67 -7.08
N PHE A 250 0.11 -1.08 -5.93
CA PHE A 250 -0.85 -0.38 -5.09
C PHE A 250 -0.64 1.12 -5.20
N LEU A 251 -1.72 1.88 -5.13
CA LEU A 251 -1.70 3.33 -5.02
C LEU A 251 -2.87 3.75 -4.13
N TYR A 252 -2.60 4.62 -3.15
CA TYR A 252 -3.66 5.37 -2.47
C TYR A 252 -3.77 6.77 -3.04
N THR A 253 -4.99 7.26 -3.20
CA THR A 253 -5.27 8.68 -3.45
C THR A 253 -5.80 9.32 -2.19
N ASP A 254 -5.70 10.64 -2.09
CA ASP A 254 -6.51 11.40 -1.13
C ASP A 254 -8.02 11.26 -1.45
N PRO A 255 -8.91 11.55 -0.48
CA PRO A 255 -10.35 11.53 -0.72
C PRO A 255 -10.75 12.46 -1.88
N PRO A 256 -11.69 12.05 -2.75
CA PRO A 256 -12.15 12.91 -3.84
C PRO A 256 -12.79 14.20 -3.32
N VAL A 257 -12.43 15.34 -3.92
CA VAL A 257 -12.99 16.66 -3.57
C VAL A 257 -13.78 17.19 -4.77
N ASN A 258 -15.08 17.41 -4.60
CA ASN A 258 -15.99 17.88 -5.67
C ASN A 258 -15.92 17.02 -6.94
N GLY A 259 -15.85 15.70 -6.77
CA GLY A 259 -15.77 14.74 -7.88
C GLY A 259 -14.42 14.71 -8.61
N ARG A 260 -13.38 15.37 -8.07
CA ARG A 260 -12.00 15.32 -8.59
C ARG A 260 -11.11 14.52 -7.66
N VAL A 261 -10.14 13.84 -8.24
CA VAL A 261 -9.14 13.05 -7.53
C VAL A 261 -7.79 13.15 -8.25
N VAL A 262 -6.70 13.11 -7.50
CA VAL A 262 -5.35 13.10 -8.07
C VAL A 262 -4.78 11.69 -7.98
N ILE A 263 -4.32 11.17 -9.11
CA ILE A 263 -3.61 9.89 -9.22
C ILE A 263 -2.13 10.20 -9.37
N ASP A 264 -1.33 9.97 -8.33
CA ASP A 264 0.12 10.21 -8.37
C ASP A 264 0.89 8.89 -8.53
N PHE A 265 1.12 8.45 -9.77
CA PHE A 265 1.83 7.19 -10.03
C PHE A 265 3.29 7.21 -9.52
N ASN A 266 3.87 8.37 -9.19
CA ASN A 266 5.18 8.43 -8.51
C ASN A 266 5.15 7.79 -7.12
N ARG A 267 3.96 7.67 -6.52
CA ARG A 267 3.72 7.02 -5.21
C ARG A 267 3.12 5.62 -5.36
N ALA A 268 3.06 5.07 -6.57
CA ALA A 268 2.69 3.68 -6.76
C ALA A 268 3.76 2.78 -6.14
N TYR A 269 3.35 1.79 -5.35
CA TYR A 269 4.26 0.96 -4.57
C TYR A 269 3.97 -0.54 -4.73
N SER A 270 4.97 -1.35 -4.42
CA SER A 270 4.85 -2.80 -4.45
C SER A 270 4.01 -3.30 -3.28
N PRO A 271 3.04 -4.20 -3.52
CA PRO A 271 2.22 -4.77 -2.46
C PRO A 271 3.08 -5.59 -1.49
N PRO A 272 2.62 -5.81 -0.24
CA PRO A 272 3.37 -6.59 0.75
C PRO A 272 3.87 -7.96 0.26
N CYS A 273 3.15 -8.57 -0.68
CA CYS A 273 3.44 -9.88 -1.23
C CYS A 273 4.80 -9.96 -1.93
N VAL A 274 5.37 -8.83 -2.40
CA VAL A 274 6.74 -8.83 -2.93
C VAL A 274 7.78 -9.24 -1.87
N PHE A 275 7.51 -8.98 -0.59
CA PHE A 275 8.44 -9.24 0.51
C PHE A 275 8.24 -10.61 1.16
N THR A 276 7.06 -11.20 1.02
CA THR A 276 6.67 -12.38 1.78
C THR A 276 5.51 -13.13 1.11
N PRO A 277 5.54 -14.47 1.04
CA PRO A 277 4.45 -15.26 0.48
C PRO A 277 3.22 -15.33 1.42
N PHE A 278 3.36 -14.88 2.67
CA PHE A 278 2.33 -14.99 3.69
C PHE A 278 1.37 -13.80 3.74
N ALA A 279 1.63 -12.76 2.93
CA ALA A 279 0.70 -11.65 2.76
C ALA A 279 -0.48 -12.06 1.85
N THR A 280 -1.65 -11.47 2.11
CA THR A 280 -2.91 -11.75 1.41
C THR A 280 -3.30 -10.55 0.54
N CYS A 281 -2.49 -10.22 -0.46
CA CYS A 281 -2.66 -8.99 -1.25
C CYS A 281 -3.73 -9.18 -2.31
N PRO A 282 -4.67 -8.22 -2.49
CA PRO A 282 -5.56 -8.23 -3.65
C PRO A 282 -4.78 -8.14 -4.96
N LEU A 283 -5.28 -8.83 -5.99
CA LEU A 283 -4.74 -8.79 -7.34
C LEU A 283 -5.54 -7.81 -8.21
N PRO A 284 -4.89 -7.14 -9.19
CA PRO A 284 -5.59 -6.25 -10.09
C PRO A 284 -6.60 -7.01 -10.94
N THR A 285 -7.83 -6.52 -10.98
CA THR A 285 -8.85 -7.05 -11.89
C THR A 285 -8.46 -6.82 -13.35
N PRO A 286 -9.08 -7.54 -14.31
CA PRO A 286 -8.85 -7.28 -15.73
C PRO A 286 -9.06 -5.81 -16.13
N GLU A 287 -10.05 -5.14 -15.54
CA GLU A 287 -10.37 -3.72 -15.78
C GLU A 287 -9.26 -2.80 -15.26
N ASN A 288 -8.63 -3.17 -14.14
CA ASN A 288 -7.53 -2.41 -13.56
C ASN A 288 -6.15 -2.72 -14.17
N LYS A 289 -6.10 -3.47 -15.28
CA LYS A 289 -4.87 -3.72 -16.04
C LYS A 289 -4.74 -2.72 -17.19
N LEU A 290 -3.98 -1.67 -16.93
CA LEU A 290 -3.65 -0.63 -17.91
C LEU A 290 -2.83 -1.23 -19.06
N LYS A 291 -3.22 -0.89 -20.30
CA LYS A 291 -2.53 -1.35 -21.52
C LYS A 291 -1.35 -0.46 -21.91
N VAL A 292 -0.88 0.38 -21.00
CA VAL A 292 0.26 1.28 -21.17
C VAL A 292 1.37 0.91 -20.18
N ARG A 293 2.57 1.46 -20.37
CA ARG A 293 3.66 1.35 -19.39
C ARG A 293 3.54 2.53 -18.43
N VAL A 294 3.60 2.26 -17.13
CA VAL A 294 3.62 3.30 -16.09
C VAL A 294 4.99 3.30 -15.43
N GLU A 295 5.88 4.15 -15.94
CA GLU A 295 7.31 4.24 -15.59
C GLU A 295 7.53 5.24 -14.44
N ALA A 296 6.75 5.09 -13.37
CA ALA A 296 6.79 5.91 -12.16
C ALA A 296 6.57 5.03 -10.92
N GLY A 297 7.07 5.46 -9.75
CA GLY A 297 6.90 4.73 -8.49
C GLY A 297 7.94 3.65 -8.24
N GLU A 298 7.63 2.71 -7.34
CA GLU A 298 8.52 1.61 -6.97
C GLU A 298 8.74 0.64 -8.15
N LYS A 299 10.00 0.25 -8.33
CA LYS A 299 10.43 -0.84 -9.20
C LYS A 299 10.36 -2.17 -8.45
N THR A 300 10.63 -3.28 -9.15
CA THR A 300 10.76 -4.60 -8.56
C THR A 300 11.78 -4.58 -7.43
N TYR A 301 11.40 -5.08 -6.25
CA TYR A 301 12.32 -5.26 -5.14
C TYR A 301 13.33 -6.37 -5.47
N ALA A 302 14.63 -6.06 -5.42
CA ALA A 302 15.68 -7.02 -5.75
C ALA A 302 15.72 -8.24 -4.81
N GLY A 303 15.27 -8.08 -3.57
CA GLY A 303 15.14 -9.18 -2.60
C GLY A 303 13.78 -9.87 -2.63
N ALA A 304 13.03 -9.77 -3.74
CA ALA A 304 11.68 -10.34 -3.82
C ALA A 304 11.68 -11.83 -3.44
N ALA A 305 10.68 -12.22 -2.65
CA ALA A 305 10.46 -13.63 -2.35
C ALA A 305 10.28 -14.41 -3.66
N ALA A 306 10.95 -15.56 -3.80
CA ALA A 306 10.66 -16.47 -4.89
C ALA A 306 9.20 -16.94 -4.73
N HIS A 307 8.36 -16.61 -5.70
CA HIS A 307 6.95 -17.03 -5.77
C HIS A 307 6.79 -18.25 -6.66
#